data_AF-A0AAW0CSB1-F1
#
_entry.id   AF-A0AAW0CSB1-F1
#
_cell.length_a   1.000
_cell.length_b   1.000
_cell.length_c   1.000
_cell.angle_alpha   90.00
_cell.angle_beta   90.00
_cell.angle_gamma   90.00
#
_symmetry.space_group_name_H-M   'P 1'
#
loop_
_entity.id
_entity.type
_entity.pdbx_description
1 polymer ?
#
loop_
_entity_poly.entity_id
_entity_poly.type
_entity_poly.pdbx_seq_one_letter_code
_entity_poly.pdbx_strand_id
1 'polypeptide(L)'
;MSANGGKQQPVATMDSTRHVLEDGTSISTRERVVRNLSLPLAGTPTAAQFFATDGACPDIAFLKNHFYGEGRGSEEQALWILSTASKIFRGEPNVLIVNAPATGTMSQEHSTL
;
A
#
# COMPACT_ATOMS: atom_id res chain seq x y z
N MET A 1 20.50 -40.53 -60.20
CA MET A 1 20.28 -40.74 -58.75
C MET A 1 19.78 -39.41 -58.18
N SER A 2 18.46 -39.25 -58.06
CA SER A 2 17.82 -38.04 -57.53
C SER A 2 17.81 -38.09 -56.00
N ALA A 3 18.39 -37.08 -55.35
CA ALA A 3 18.24 -36.88 -53.91
C ALA A 3 17.06 -35.92 -53.66
N ASN A 4 15.98 -36.50 -53.13
CA ASN A 4 14.87 -35.82 -52.44
C ASN A 4 15.47 -35.17 -51.18
N GLY A 5 15.26 -33.90 -50.82
CA GLY A 5 13.96 -33.24 -50.68
C GLY A 5 13.61 -33.16 -49.19
N GLY A 6 13.98 -32.06 -48.53
CA GLY A 6 13.68 -31.84 -47.11
C GLY A 6 13.90 -30.38 -46.73
N LYS A 7 13.12 -29.45 -47.32
CA LYS A 7 13.08 -28.06 -46.85
C LYS A 7 12.37 -28.05 -45.50
N GLN A 8 13.15 -27.94 -44.41
CA GLN A 8 12.60 -27.63 -43.09
C GLN A 8 11.91 -26.26 -43.20
N GLN A 9 10.59 -26.22 -43.02
CA GLN A 9 9.88 -24.95 -42.89
C GLN A 9 10.42 -24.22 -41.66
N PRO A 10 10.67 -22.90 -41.72
CA PRO A 10 11.13 -22.17 -40.55
C PRO A 10 10.03 -22.24 -39.50
N VAL A 11 10.35 -22.80 -38.33
CA VAL A 11 9.46 -22.79 -37.17
C VAL A 11 9.07 -21.35 -36.91
N ALA A 12 7.78 -21.03 -37.03
CA ALA A 12 7.29 -19.69 -36.77
C ALA A 12 7.57 -19.36 -35.29
N THR A 13 8.49 -18.42 -35.04
CA THR A 13 8.80 -17.92 -33.71
C THR A 13 7.58 -17.16 -33.19
N MET A 14 6.70 -17.84 -32.46
CA MET A 14 5.53 -17.20 -31.84
C MET A 14 5.99 -16.30 -30.69
N ASP A 15 5.58 -15.03 -30.73
CA ASP A 15 5.85 -14.06 -29.67
C ASP A 15 4.91 -14.28 -28.48
N SER A 16 5.39 -15.01 -27.47
CA SER A 16 4.63 -15.32 -26.24
C SER A 16 4.47 -14.11 -25.30
N THR A 17 4.97 -12.93 -25.69
CA THR A 17 4.89 -11.70 -24.88
C THR A 17 3.61 -10.92 -25.11
N ARG A 18 2.84 -11.28 -26.15
CA ARG A 18 1.56 -10.67 -26.49
C ARG A 18 0.41 -11.65 -26.29
N HIS A 19 -0.66 -11.15 -25.69
CA HIS A 19 -1.92 -11.86 -25.53
C HIS A 19 -3.05 -11.00 -26.11
N VAL A 20 -3.91 -11.58 -26.94
CA VAL A 20 -5.06 -10.88 -27.51
C VAL A 20 -6.28 -11.20 -26.65
N LEU A 21 -6.95 -10.17 -26.13
CA LEU A 21 -8.17 -10.28 -25.35
C LEU A 21 -9.39 -10.57 -26.25
N GLU A 22 -10.51 -10.97 -25.66
CA GLU A 22 -11.75 -11.30 -26.40
C GLU A 22 -12.32 -10.10 -27.18
N ASP A 23 -12.00 -8.87 -26.77
CA ASP A 23 -12.37 -7.63 -27.46
C ASP A 23 -11.43 -7.30 -28.64
N GLY A 24 -10.42 -8.14 -28.90
CA GLY A 24 -9.40 -7.93 -29.93
C GLY A 24 -8.21 -7.06 -29.49
N THR A 25 -8.19 -6.57 -28.25
CA THR A 25 -7.09 -5.75 -27.73
C THR A 25 -5.85 -6.60 -27.43
N SER A 26 -4.70 -6.25 -28.00
CA SER A 26 -3.42 -6.91 -27.69
C SER A 26 -2.77 -6.30 -26.45
N ILE A 27 -2.59 -7.11 -25.40
CA ILE A 27 -1.90 -6.74 -24.16
C ILE A 27 -0.54 -7.44 -24.05
N SER A 28 0.38 -6.81 -23.31
CA SER A 28 1.66 -7.42 -22.94
C SER A 28 1.45 -8.36 -21.75
N THR A 29 2.03 -9.56 -21.80
CA THR A 29 2.04 -10.51 -20.65
C THR A 29 3.11 -10.17 -19.62
N ARG A 30 4.01 -9.23 -19.92
CA ARG A 30 5.08 -8.78 -19.01
C ARG A 30 4.74 -7.54 -18.22
N GLU A 31 3.87 -6.70 -18.76
CA GLU A 31 3.51 -5.43 -18.15
C GLU A 31 2.16 -5.52 -17.45
N ARG A 32 1.93 -4.60 -16.52
CA ARG A 32 0.64 -4.48 -15.86
C ARG A 32 -0.43 -4.09 -16.88
N VAL A 33 -1.49 -4.89 -16.95
CA VAL A 33 -2.62 -4.69 -17.86
C VAL A 33 -3.48 -3.52 -17.41
N VAL A 34 -3.82 -3.48 -16.12
CA VAL A 34 -4.64 -2.42 -15.52
C VAL A 34 -3.74 -1.27 -15.06
N ARG A 35 -3.43 -0.31 -15.93
CA ARG A 35 -2.43 0.75 -15.64
C ARG A 35 -2.97 1.97 -14.89
N ASN A 36 -4.29 2.10 -14.76
CA ASN A 36 -4.95 3.25 -14.15
C ASN A 36 -4.98 3.23 -12.61
N LEU A 37 -4.65 2.12 -11.95
CA LEU A 37 -4.50 2.12 -10.49
C LEU A 37 -3.07 2.51 -10.12
N SER A 38 -2.93 3.29 -9.06
CA SER A 38 -1.62 3.63 -8.50
C SER A 38 -0.85 2.36 -8.08
N LEU A 39 0.47 2.46 -8.05
CA LEU A 39 1.31 1.42 -7.47
C LEU A 39 1.37 1.63 -5.95
N PRO A 40 1.43 0.56 -5.16
CA PRO A 40 1.82 0.65 -3.77
C PRO A 40 3.17 1.35 -3.65
N LEU A 41 3.32 2.21 -2.65
CA LEU A 41 4.58 2.88 -2.37
C LEU A 41 5.60 1.84 -1.90
N ALA A 42 6.65 1.66 -2.69
CA ALA A 42 7.70 0.73 -2.37
C ALA A 42 8.67 1.32 -1.34
N GLY A 43 9.22 0.44 -0.49
CA GLY A 43 10.30 0.78 0.43
C GLY A 43 9.85 1.22 1.83
N THR A 44 10.75 1.03 2.78
CA THR A 44 10.57 1.39 4.18
C THR A 44 11.05 2.82 4.41
N PRO A 45 10.33 3.67 5.17
CA PRO A 45 10.77 5.01 5.52
C PRO A 45 12.13 4.98 6.20
N THR A 46 13.00 5.91 5.81
CA THR A 46 14.23 6.17 6.56
C THR A 46 13.89 6.87 7.87
N ALA A 47 14.79 6.84 8.86
CA ALA A 47 14.58 7.54 10.13
C ALA A 47 14.30 9.05 9.93
N ALA A 48 14.98 9.69 8.97
CA ALA A 48 14.79 11.11 8.65
C ALA A 48 13.45 11.42 7.96
N GLN A 49 12.81 10.43 7.33
CA GLN A 49 11.45 10.57 6.80
C GLN A 49 10.39 10.23 7.85
N PHE A 50 10.72 9.32 8.77
CA PHE A 50 9.81 8.83 9.79
C PHE A 50 9.57 9.86 10.91
N PHE A 51 10.63 10.55 11.35
CA PHE A 51 10.55 11.57 12.39
C PHE A 51 10.45 12.98 11.81
N ALA A 52 9.72 13.86 12.49
CA ALA A 52 9.73 15.29 12.20
C ALA A 52 11.11 15.89 12.50
N THR A 53 11.33 17.14 12.08
CA THR A 53 12.63 17.83 12.23
C THR A 53 13.11 17.93 13.68
N ASP A 54 12.20 17.92 14.65
CA ASP A 54 12.51 17.94 16.08
C ASP A 54 12.94 16.57 16.65
N GLY A 55 12.78 15.49 15.88
CA GLY A 55 13.14 14.12 16.25
C GLY A 55 12.31 13.50 17.38
N ALA A 56 11.40 14.26 18.00
CA ALA A 56 10.63 13.81 19.15
C ALA A 56 9.31 13.16 18.74
N CYS A 57 8.74 13.62 17.63
CA CYS A 57 7.45 13.18 17.11
C CYS A 57 7.60 12.60 15.69
N PRO A 58 6.74 11.65 15.30
CA PRO A 58 6.72 11.16 13.94
C PRO A 58 6.21 12.24 12.97
N ASP A 59 6.69 12.25 11.72
CA ASP A 59 6.16 13.13 10.68
C ASP A 59 4.80 12.60 10.20
N ILE A 60 3.73 13.18 10.75
CA ILE A 60 2.35 12.78 10.46
C ILE A 60 1.98 13.01 8.99
N ALA A 61 2.48 14.07 8.35
CA ALA A 61 2.16 14.37 6.96
C ALA A 61 2.78 13.33 6.02
N PHE A 62 4.05 13.00 6.26
CA PHE A 62 4.74 11.94 5.53
C PHE A 62 4.06 10.58 5.76
N LEU A 63 3.84 10.18 7.02
CA LEU A 63 3.28 8.87 7.35
C LEU A 63 1.86 8.69 6.82
N LYS A 64 1.02 9.73 6.85
CA LYS A 64 -0.32 9.69 6.26
C LYS A 64 -0.26 9.35 4.76
N ASN A 65 0.61 10.03 4.01
CA ASN A 65 0.78 9.76 2.58
C ASN A 65 1.38 8.37 2.33
N HIS A 66 2.36 7.99 3.14
CA HIS A 66 3.02 6.67 3.05
C HIS A 66 2.02 5.53 3.24
N PHE A 67 1.21 5.58 4.30
CA PHE A 67 0.19 4.56 4.57
C PHE A 67 -0.98 4.61 3.60
N TYR A 68 -1.37 5.79 3.11
CA TYR A 68 -2.40 5.90 2.06
C TYR A 68 -1.95 5.22 0.76
N GLY A 69 -0.66 5.30 0.45
CA GLY A 69 -0.03 4.55 -0.65
C GLY A 69 0.29 3.09 -0.31
N GLU A 70 -0.25 2.52 0.76
CA GLU A 70 0.03 1.14 1.22
C GLU A 70 1.50 0.86 1.58
N GLY A 71 2.30 1.90 1.79
CA GLY A 71 3.66 1.79 2.28
C GLY A 71 3.70 1.23 3.70
N ARG A 72 4.78 0.51 4.06
CA ARG A 72 4.97 -0.08 5.39
C ARG A 72 6.16 0.54 6.10
N GLY A 73 6.08 0.64 7.43
CA GLY A 73 7.22 0.97 8.29
C GLY A 73 8.12 -0.25 8.54
N SER A 74 9.28 -0.03 9.13
CA SER A 74 10.07 -1.12 9.71
C SER A 74 9.37 -1.66 10.96
N GLU A 75 9.74 -2.87 11.39
CA GLU A 75 9.26 -3.41 12.66
C GLU A 75 9.62 -2.50 13.83
N GLU A 76 10.85 -1.97 13.86
CA GLU A 76 11.31 -1.04 14.88
C GLU A 76 10.47 0.26 14.92
N GLN A 77 10.14 0.82 13.76
CA GLN A 77 9.27 1.99 13.65
C GLN A 77 7.86 1.70 14.17
N ALA A 78 7.30 0.54 13.84
CA ALA A 78 6.00 0.13 14.34
C ALA A 78 6.02 -0.06 15.87
N LEU A 79 7.03 -0.77 16.39
CA LEU A 79 7.22 -0.96 17.82
C LEU A 79 7.43 0.36 18.55
N TRP A 80 8.11 1.33 17.93
CA TRP A 80 8.28 2.67 18.48
C TRP A 80 6.93 3.37 18.63
N ILE A 81 6.08 3.38 17.59
CA ILE A 81 4.73 3.98 17.66
C ILE A 81 3.93 3.33 18.78
N LEU A 82 3.86 2.00 18.80
CA LEU A 82 3.06 1.25 19.76
C LEU A 82 3.55 1.48 21.19
N SER A 83 4.86 1.46 21.41
CA SER A 83 5.46 1.66 22.74
C SER A 83 5.27 3.08 23.24
N THR A 84 5.45 4.08 22.37
CA THR A 84 5.28 5.50 22.72
C THR A 84 3.81 5.81 23.00
N ALA A 85 2.89 5.36 22.15
CA ALA A 85 1.45 5.50 22.38
C ALA A 85 1.02 4.80 23.68
N SER A 86 1.50 3.59 23.93
CA SER A 86 1.20 2.85 25.17
C SER A 86 1.67 3.57 26.43
N LYS A 87 2.82 4.26 26.37
CA LYS A 87 3.31 5.08 27.50
C LYS A 87 2.39 6.28 27.75
N ILE A 88 1.90 6.93 26.70
CA ILE A 88 0.96 8.06 26.79
C ILE A 88 -0.36 7.58 27.40
N PHE A 89 -0.99 6.55 26.82
CA PHE A 89 -2.28 6.03 27.29
C PHE A 89 -2.22 5.49 28.72
N ARG A 90 -1.08 4.92 29.15
CA ARG A 90 -0.91 4.48 30.54
C ARG A 90 -0.88 5.65 31.54
N GLY A 91 -0.51 6.84 31.11
CA GLY A 91 -0.52 8.04 31.94
C GLY A 91 -1.90 8.69 32.08
N GLU A 92 -2.90 8.24 31.31
CA GLU A 92 -4.25 8.81 31.30
C GLU A 92 -5.13 8.18 32.39
N PRO A 93 -6.07 8.95 32.99
CA PRO A 93 -7.06 8.40 33.91
C PRO A 93 -8.07 7.50 33.18
N ASN A 94 -8.65 6.53 33.89
CA ASN A 94 -9.70 5.65 33.33
C ASN A 94 -10.94 6.43 32.81
N VAL A 95 -11.20 7.62 33.36
CA VAL A 95 -12.27 8.51 32.92
C VAL A 95 -11.65 9.77 32.34
N LEU A 96 -11.73 9.90 31.01
CA LEU A 96 -11.26 11.08 30.28
C LEU A 96 -12.28 12.21 30.37
N ILE A 97 -11.81 13.42 30.68
CA ILE A 97 -12.62 14.64 30.62
C ILE A 97 -12.22 15.38 29.35
N VAL A 98 -13.13 15.40 28.37
CA VAL A 98 -12.92 16.06 27.07
C VAL A 98 -13.88 17.24 26.96
N ASN A 99 -13.32 18.44 26.74
CA ASN A 99 -14.11 19.66 26.55
C ASN A 99 -14.62 19.77 25.11
N ALA A 100 -15.81 20.33 24.93
CA ALA A 100 -16.35 20.62 23.59
C ALA A 100 -15.57 21.79 22.92
N PRO A 101 -15.50 21.83 21.57
CA PRO A 101 -16.06 20.87 20.60
C PRO A 101 -15.13 19.68 20.37
N ALA A 102 -15.70 18.47 20.38
CA ALA A 102 -15.01 17.24 20.05
C ALA A 102 -15.82 16.45 19.01
N THR A 103 -15.13 15.74 18.12
CA THR A 103 -15.78 14.85 17.14
C THR A 103 -15.97 13.47 17.77
N GLY A 104 -17.22 13.08 18.04
CA GLY A 104 -17.58 11.75 18.54
C GLY A 104 -18.96 11.31 18.06
N THR A 105 -19.16 10.02 17.85
CA THR A 105 -20.49 9.47 17.54
C THR A 105 -21.24 9.22 18.85
N MET A 106 -22.24 10.04 19.16
CA MET A 106 -23.17 9.72 20.24
C MET A 106 -24.08 8.58 19.77
N SER A 107 -23.95 7.41 20.39
CA SER A 107 -24.94 6.34 20.25
C SER A 107 -26.18 6.79 21.01
N GLN A 108 -27.27 7.07 20.28
CA GLN A 108 -28.57 7.38 20.88
C GLN A 108 -29.11 6.08 21.49
N GLU A 109 -29.05 5.95 22.81
CA GLU A 109 -29.77 4.91 23.55
C GLU A 109 -31.27 5.21 23.46
N HIS A 110 -32.06 4.26 22.95
CA HIS A 110 -33.50 4.36 22.82
C HIS A 110 -34.12 4.45 24.22
N SER A 111 -34.59 5.64 24.61
CA SER A 111 -35.36 5.82 25.83
C SER A 111 -36.69 5.10 25.68
N THR A 112 -36.88 4.01 26.42
CA THR A 112 -38.20 3.44 26.68
C THR A 112 -38.24 3.08 28.14
N LEU A 113 -38.85 3.95 28.93
CA LEU A 113 -39.90 3.65 29.91
C LEU A 113 -40.75 4.91 30.10
#